data_AF-A0A3D4B2F0-F1
#
_entry.id   AF-A0A3D4B2F0-F1
#
_cell.length_a   1.000
_cell.length_b   1.000
_cell.length_c   1.000
_cell.angle_alpha   90.00
_cell.angle_beta   90.00
_cell.angle_gamma   90.00
#
_symmetry.space_group_name_H-M   'P 1'
#
loop_
_entity.id
_entity.type
_entity.pdbx_description
1 polymer ?
#
loop_
_entity_poly.entity_id
_entity_poly.type
_entity_poly.pdbx_seq_one_letter_code
_entity_poly.pdbx_strand_id
1 'polypeptide(L)'
;MTPTKREGVGAAGPAEATTGKAAIQGFEQAVTNEEEAKNWRSVSDRKIRVGIAGYGVCGFGAAFHFQDHPNVTVAAVADLDPDKCAELARLCYCDKTYSSCEELIGDDSLEAVFVATDAPSHARLSIAALEAGKHVASAVPAVFGSLE
;
A
#
# COMPACT_ATOMS: atom_id res chain seq x y z
N MET A 1 17.00 -65.99 -1.43
CA MET A 1 15.80 -66.13 -0.59
C MET A 1 15.24 -64.75 -0.32
N THR A 2 14.29 -64.33 -1.15
CA THR A 2 13.43 -63.16 -0.94
C THR A 2 12.42 -63.46 0.17
N PRO A 3 12.08 -62.46 1.00
CA PRO A 3 10.73 -62.35 1.50
C PRO A 3 10.15 -60.95 1.20
N THR A 4 9.17 -61.02 0.29
CA THR A 4 7.94 -60.27 0.11
C THR A 4 7.59 -59.13 1.10
N LYS A 5 7.34 -57.99 0.47
CA LYS A 5 6.58 -56.79 0.88
C LYS A 5 5.30 -57.13 1.66
N ARG A 6 5.08 -56.44 2.80
CA ARG A 6 3.74 -56.25 3.39
C ARG A 6 3.40 -54.77 3.34
N GLU A 7 2.28 -54.49 2.69
CA GLU A 7 1.63 -53.19 2.63
C GLU A 7 0.85 -52.93 3.93
N GLY A 8 0.85 -51.68 4.37
CA GLY A 8 0.20 -51.24 5.60
C GLY A 8 -0.22 -49.78 5.52
N VAL A 9 -1.46 -49.59 5.07
CA VAL A 9 -2.48 -48.61 5.48
C VAL A 9 -2.07 -47.13 5.56
N GLY A 10 -2.67 -46.35 4.68
CA GLY A 10 -2.49 -44.91 4.56
C GLY A 10 -3.02 -44.08 5.72
N ALA A 11 -2.41 -42.91 5.86
CA ALA A 11 -3.04 -41.74 6.44
C ALA A 11 -3.29 -40.77 5.28
N ALA A 12 -4.57 -40.59 4.93
CA ALA A 12 -5.01 -39.59 3.99
C ALA A 12 -4.61 -38.20 4.50
N GLY A 13 -3.73 -37.51 3.77
CA GLY A 13 -3.61 -36.05 3.90
C GLY A 13 -4.96 -35.41 3.55
N PRO A 14 -5.32 -34.27 4.16
CA PRO A 14 -6.61 -33.64 3.92
C PRO A 14 -6.77 -33.37 2.42
N ALA A 15 -7.82 -33.95 1.86
CA ALA A 15 -8.22 -33.73 0.48
C ALA A 15 -8.47 -32.22 0.29
N GLU A 16 -7.74 -31.63 -0.64
CA GLU A 16 -8.02 -30.29 -1.13
C GLU A 16 -9.41 -30.36 -1.78
N ALA A 17 -10.41 -29.89 -1.07
CA ALA A 17 -11.76 -29.80 -1.57
C ALA A 17 -11.76 -28.72 -2.67
N THR A 18 -11.56 -29.15 -3.92
CA THR A 18 -11.85 -28.35 -5.10
C THR A 18 -13.37 -28.18 -5.18
N THR A 19 -13.92 -27.31 -4.33
CA THR A 19 -15.26 -26.76 -4.55
C THR A 19 -15.12 -25.82 -5.73
N GLY A 20 -15.50 -26.32 -6.91
CA GLY A 20 -15.66 -25.52 -8.11
C GLY A 20 -16.70 -24.44 -7.85
N LYS A 21 -16.26 -23.29 -7.34
CA LYS A 21 -17.07 -22.10 -7.24
C LYS A 21 -17.22 -21.59 -8.67
N ALA A 22 -18.46 -21.56 -9.19
CA ALA A 22 -18.73 -20.94 -10.48
C ALA A 22 -18.11 -19.54 -10.46
N ALA A 23 -17.20 -19.28 -11.42
CA ALA A 23 -16.56 -17.99 -11.53
C ALA A 23 -17.65 -16.92 -11.65
N ILE A 24 -17.61 -15.92 -10.76
CA ILE A 24 -18.50 -14.77 -10.88
C ILE A 24 -17.95 -13.95 -12.05
N GLN A 25 -18.73 -13.88 -13.13
CA GLN A 25 -18.39 -13.07 -14.30
C GLN A 25 -18.03 -11.64 -13.85
N GLY A 26 -16.85 -11.15 -14.24
CA GLY A 26 -16.32 -9.84 -13.83
C GLY A 26 -15.38 -9.84 -12.62
N PHE A 27 -15.11 -11.00 -12.01
CA PHE A 27 -14.08 -11.18 -10.97
C PHE A 27 -12.89 -12.02 -11.46
N GLU A 28 -12.71 -12.15 -12.76
CA GLU A 28 -11.52 -12.77 -13.33
C GLU A 28 -10.28 -11.98 -12.90
N GLN A 29 -9.20 -12.68 -12.53
CA GLN A 29 -7.92 -12.01 -12.32
C GLN A 29 -7.54 -11.29 -13.62
N ALA A 30 -7.22 -10.01 -13.51
CA ALA A 30 -6.72 -9.26 -14.66
C ALA A 30 -5.52 -10.01 -15.25
N VAL A 31 -5.48 -10.13 -16.58
CA VAL A 31 -4.30 -10.65 -17.27
C VAL A 31 -3.18 -9.63 -17.07
N THR A 32 -2.36 -9.85 -16.05
CA THR A 32 -1.17 -9.07 -15.80
C THR A 32 -0.08 -9.54 -16.74
N ASN A 33 0.46 -8.64 -17.56
CA ASN A 33 1.62 -8.95 -18.40
C ASN A 33 2.88 -9.03 -17.53
N GLU A 34 3.07 -10.19 -16.89
CA GLU A 34 4.19 -10.45 -15.98
C GLU A 34 5.56 -10.30 -16.67
N GLU A 35 5.64 -10.55 -17.98
CA GLU A 35 6.89 -10.40 -18.74
C GLU A 35 7.26 -8.93 -18.96
N GLU A 36 6.29 -8.06 -19.24
CA GLU A 36 6.53 -6.62 -19.31
C GLU A 36 6.93 -6.04 -17.94
N ALA A 37 6.29 -6.50 -16.86
CA ALA A 37 6.66 -6.09 -15.50
C ALA A 37 8.11 -6.49 -15.16
N LYS A 38 8.56 -7.69 -15.55
CA LYS A 38 9.95 -8.15 -15.37
C LYS A 38 10.96 -7.32 -16.16
N ASN A 39 10.55 -6.73 -17.26
CA ASN A 39 11.39 -5.92 -18.13
C ASN A 39 11.27 -4.41 -17.89
N TRP A 40 10.54 -4.00 -16.85
CA TRP A 40 10.43 -2.59 -16.49
C TRP A 40 11.80 -2.00 -16.21
N ARG A 41 12.07 -0.84 -16.80
CA ARG A 41 13.27 -0.06 -16.57
C ARG A 41 12.87 1.31 -16.09
N SER A 42 13.60 1.80 -15.11
CA SER A 42 13.43 3.18 -14.67
C SER A 42 13.69 4.15 -15.83
N VAL A 43 12.83 5.16 -15.93
CA VAL A 43 12.98 6.26 -16.89
C VAL A 43 13.90 7.37 -16.36
N SER A 44 14.27 7.33 -15.08
CA SER A 44 15.05 8.37 -14.41
C SER A 44 15.69 7.85 -13.13
N ASP A 45 16.96 8.16 -12.88
CA ASP A 45 17.62 7.80 -11.62
C ASP A 45 17.24 8.70 -10.43
N ARG A 46 16.43 9.75 -10.67
CA ARG A 46 15.99 10.68 -9.62
C ARG A 46 15.01 9.99 -8.66
N LYS A 47 15.25 10.15 -7.36
CA LYS A 47 14.33 9.69 -6.31
C LYS A 47 13.42 10.84 -5.84
N ILE A 48 12.12 10.61 -5.87
CA ILE A 48 11.11 11.54 -5.35
C ILE A 48 10.94 11.31 -3.86
N ARG A 49 10.97 12.38 -3.07
CA ARG A 49 10.73 12.35 -1.62
C ARG A 49 9.24 12.46 -1.35
N VAL A 50 8.65 11.36 -0.89
CA VAL A 50 7.21 11.22 -0.65
C VAL A 50 6.95 11.21 0.86
N GLY A 51 5.92 11.95 1.28
CA GLY A 51 5.32 11.81 2.60
C GLY A 51 4.06 10.94 2.55
N ILE A 52 3.84 10.10 3.56
CA ILE A 52 2.61 9.31 3.67
C ILE A 52 1.81 9.80 4.87
N ALA A 53 0.60 10.29 4.61
CA ALA A 53 -0.34 10.77 5.62
C ALA A 53 -1.46 9.75 5.80
N GLY A 54 -1.48 9.08 6.95
CA GLY A 54 -2.48 8.08 7.33
C GLY A 54 -2.02 6.64 7.08
N TYR A 55 -2.01 5.85 8.15
CA TYR A 55 -1.93 4.39 8.10
C TYR A 55 -3.32 3.79 8.22
N GLY A 56 -4.12 4.33 9.14
CA GLY A 56 -5.49 3.89 9.40
C GLY A 56 -5.57 2.47 9.97
N VAL A 57 -6.80 1.96 10.12
CA VAL A 57 -7.02 0.60 10.67
C VAL A 57 -6.70 -0.48 9.64
N CYS A 58 -6.83 -0.17 8.35
CA CYS A 58 -6.58 -1.11 7.26
C CYS A 58 -5.12 -1.15 6.79
N GLY A 59 -4.24 -0.33 7.37
CA GLY A 59 -2.82 -0.28 7.01
C GLY A 59 -2.56 0.21 5.58
N PHE A 60 -3.52 0.93 4.98
CA PHE A 60 -3.51 1.24 3.56
C PHE A 60 -2.34 2.14 3.14
N GLY A 61 -1.90 3.03 4.04
CA GLY A 61 -0.75 3.92 3.80
C GLY A 61 0.53 3.18 3.39
N ALA A 62 0.78 1.97 3.94
CA ALA A 62 1.97 1.18 3.63
C ALA A 62 1.77 0.20 2.45
N ALA A 63 0.53 0.00 2.01
CA ALA A 63 0.17 -1.04 1.04
C ALA A 63 0.53 -0.69 -0.41
N PHE A 64 0.93 0.56 -0.69
CA PHE A 64 1.35 0.99 -2.03
C PHE A 64 2.82 0.72 -2.34
N HIS A 65 3.59 0.16 -1.40
CA HIS A 65 4.97 -0.26 -1.61
C HIS A 65 5.89 0.87 -2.11
N PHE A 66 5.63 2.13 -1.74
CA PHE A 66 6.49 3.27 -2.07
C PHE A 66 7.93 3.07 -1.56
N GLN A 67 8.08 2.38 -0.43
CA GLN A 67 9.37 2.03 0.17
C GLN A 67 10.20 1.05 -0.69
N ASP A 68 9.55 0.27 -1.55
CA ASP A 68 10.20 -0.73 -2.40
C ASP A 68 10.51 -0.19 -3.81
N HIS A 69 9.99 0.99 -4.15
CA HIS A 69 10.14 1.57 -5.49
C HIS A 69 11.50 2.26 -5.66
N PRO A 70 12.28 1.95 -6.74
CA PRO A 70 13.65 2.42 -6.88
C PRO A 70 13.80 3.95 -7.02
N ASN A 71 12.75 4.62 -7.51
CA ASN A 71 12.72 6.08 -7.69
C ASN A 71 11.89 6.82 -6.63
N VAL A 72 11.59 6.19 -5.49
CA VAL A 72 10.87 6.83 -4.39
C VAL A 72 11.67 6.68 -3.11
N THR A 73 11.51 7.65 -2.22
CA THR A 73 11.97 7.56 -0.83
C THR A 73 10.85 8.07 0.04
N VAL A 74 10.33 7.22 0.93
CA VAL A 74 9.38 7.65 1.97
C VAL A 74 10.17 8.45 3.00
N ALA A 75 10.10 9.77 2.90
CA ALA A 75 10.93 10.70 3.66
C ALA A 75 10.29 11.18 4.95
N ALA A 76 8.96 11.07 5.07
CA ALA A 76 8.23 11.31 6.30
C ALA A 76 6.92 10.53 6.31
N VAL A 77 6.42 10.22 7.50
CA VAL A 77 5.08 9.64 7.69
C VAL A 77 4.31 10.38 8.79
N ALA A 78 2.98 10.36 8.73
CA ALA A 78 2.12 10.95 9.75
C ALA A 78 0.89 10.08 10.01
N ASP A 79 0.51 9.94 11.28
CA ASP A 79 -0.79 9.44 11.71
C ASP A 79 -1.15 10.13 13.04
N LEU A 80 -2.44 10.32 13.30
CA LEU A 80 -2.92 10.93 14.55
C LEU A 80 -2.75 9.98 15.74
N ASP A 81 -2.78 8.68 15.47
CA ASP A 81 -2.55 7.63 16.47
C ASP A 81 -1.04 7.32 16.51
N PRO A 82 -0.35 7.55 17.64
CA PRO A 82 1.10 7.38 17.73
C PRO A 82 1.55 5.94 17.48
N ASP A 83 0.74 4.95 17.85
CA ASP A 83 1.09 3.54 17.64
C ASP A 83 1.02 3.19 16.15
N LYS A 84 0.01 3.70 15.44
CA LYS A 84 -0.11 3.55 13.98
C LYS A 84 0.97 4.31 13.23
N CYS A 85 1.32 5.50 13.70
CA CYS A 85 2.40 6.30 13.12
C CYS A 85 3.74 5.55 13.21
N ALA A 86 4.02 4.95 14.38
CA ALA A 86 5.21 4.13 14.58
C ALA A 86 5.21 2.86 13.72
N GLU A 87 4.06 2.20 13.56
CA GLU A 87 3.94 1.03 12.70
C GLU A 87 4.18 1.37 11.22
N LEU A 88 3.56 2.45 10.72
CA LEU A 88 3.76 2.95 9.37
C LEU A 88 5.23 3.33 9.11
N ALA A 89 5.86 4.04 10.05
CA ALA A 89 7.28 4.39 9.98
C ALA A 89 8.16 3.14 9.82
N ARG A 90 7.88 2.10 10.63
CA ARG A 90 8.59 0.82 10.57
C ARG A 90 8.40 0.12 9.22
N LEU A 91 7.17 0.07 8.70
CA LEU A 91 6.86 -0.62 7.43
C LEU A 91 7.41 0.12 6.21
N CYS A 92 7.48 1.44 6.26
CA CYS A 92 7.99 2.26 5.16
C CYS A 92 9.49 2.59 5.25
N TYR A 93 10.21 2.01 6.22
CA TYR A 93 11.63 2.28 6.48
C TYR A 93 11.93 3.78 6.65
N CYS A 94 11.07 4.48 7.37
CA CYS A 94 11.13 5.92 7.55
C CYS A 94 11.38 6.29 9.01
N ASP A 95 12.43 7.07 9.28
CA ASP A 95 12.77 7.53 10.63
C ASP A 95 12.02 8.81 11.06
N LYS A 96 11.46 9.54 10.09
CA LYS A 96 10.84 10.85 10.34
C LYS A 96 9.33 10.71 10.43
N THR A 97 8.79 11.05 11.60
CA THR A 97 7.36 11.00 11.88
C THR A 97 6.82 12.38 12.25
N TYR A 98 5.53 12.58 11.97
CA TYR A 98 4.78 13.78 12.35
C TYR A 98 3.51 13.40 13.10
N SER A 99 3.07 14.31 13.97
CA SER A 99 1.89 14.11 14.81
C SER A 99 0.59 14.56 14.12
N SER A 100 0.71 15.29 13.01
CA SER A 100 -0.41 15.75 12.19
C SER A 100 -0.07 15.71 10.71
N CYS A 101 -1.11 15.63 9.88
CA CYS A 101 -0.95 15.67 8.42
C CYS A 101 -0.49 17.06 7.97
N GLU A 102 -0.94 18.11 8.66
CA GLU A 102 -0.58 19.50 8.39
C GLU A 102 0.91 19.76 8.61
N GLU A 103 1.51 19.23 9.68
CA GLU A 103 2.96 19.31 9.90
C GLU A 103 3.75 18.61 8.79
N LEU A 104 3.29 17.43 8.34
CA LEU A 104 3.89 16.72 7.22
C LEU A 104 3.77 17.52 5.92
N ILE A 105 2.61 18.12 5.64
CA ILE A 105 2.39 18.96 4.46
C ILE A 105 3.29 20.21 4.48
N GLY A 106 3.57 20.75 5.67
CA GLY A 106 4.48 21.88 5.87
C GLY A 106 5.96 21.54 5.69
N ASP A 107 6.34 20.27 5.50
CA ASP A 107 7.74 19.89 5.28
C ASP A 107 8.18 20.22 3.84
N ASP A 108 8.97 21.29 3.70
CA ASP A 108 9.55 21.72 2.41
C ASP A 108 10.54 20.71 1.81
N SER A 109 10.98 19.70 2.57
CA SER A 109 11.82 18.62 2.04
C SER A 109 11.03 17.55 1.27
N LEU A 110 9.70 17.60 1.28
CA LEU A 110 8.83 16.66 0.58
C LEU A 110 8.37 17.25 -0.76
N GLU A 111 8.39 16.41 -1.79
CA GLU A 111 7.95 16.77 -3.15
C GLU A 111 6.52 16.30 -3.43
N ALA A 112 6.09 15.22 -2.75
CA ALA A 112 4.77 14.65 -2.92
C ALA A 112 4.20 14.14 -1.59
N VAL A 113 2.87 14.09 -1.50
CA VAL A 113 2.14 13.53 -0.35
C VAL A 113 1.14 12.49 -0.84
N PHE A 114 1.15 11.32 -0.22
CA PHE A 114 0.09 10.33 -0.35
C PHE A 114 -0.88 10.48 0.82
N VAL A 115 -2.12 10.86 0.54
CA VAL A 115 -3.20 11.04 1.50
C VAL A 115 -3.99 9.74 1.60
N ALA A 116 -3.73 8.97 2.64
CA ALA A 116 -4.36 7.69 2.99
C ALA A 116 -5.08 7.77 4.35
N THR A 117 -5.73 8.90 4.61
CA THR A 117 -6.46 9.19 5.84
C THR A 117 -7.92 8.71 5.76
N ASP A 118 -8.80 9.24 6.62
CA ASP A 118 -10.24 9.02 6.52
C ASP A 118 -10.84 9.76 5.30
N ALA A 119 -11.89 9.18 4.71
CA ALA A 119 -12.53 9.72 3.51
C ALA A 119 -12.99 11.20 3.61
N PRO A 120 -13.56 11.67 4.74
CA PRO A 120 -13.88 13.10 4.93
C PRO A 120 -12.69 14.05 4.84
N SER A 121 -11.48 13.62 5.20
CA SER A 121 -10.31 14.50 5.24
C SER A 121 -9.53 14.57 3.93
N HIS A 122 -9.71 13.60 3.02
CA HIS A 122 -8.98 13.51 1.76
C HIS A 122 -8.95 14.83 0.97
N ALA A 123 -10.11 15.44 0.74
CA ALA A 123 -10.21 16.65 -0.08
C ALA A 123 -9.48 17.84 0.56
N ARG A 124 -9.72 18.08 1.86
CA ARG A 124 -9.09 19.17 2.60
C ARG A 124 -7.57 19.03 2.64
N LEU A 125 -7.06 17.83 2.93
CA LEU A 125 -5.62 17.57 3.01
C LEU A 125 -4.96 17.61 1.63
N SER A 126 -5.64 17.09 0.60
CA SER A 126 -5.15 17.15 -0.77
C SER A 126 -5.05 18.59 -1.27
N ILE A 127 -6.06 19.43 -1.01
CA ILE A 127 -6.03 20.86 -1.35
C ILE A 127 -4.89 21.55 -0.61
N ALA A 128 -4.75 21.34 0.70
CA ALA A 128 -3.67 21.94 1.48
C ALA A 128 -2.27 21.53 0.96
N ALA A 129 -2.07 20.28 0.57
CA ALA A 129 -0.82 19.81 -0.02
C ALA A 129 -0.54 20.44 -1.39
N LEU A 130 -1.56 20.59 -2.23
CA LEU A 130 -1.45 21.27 -3.53
C LEU A 130 -1.14 22.76 -3.36
N GLU A 131 -1.78 23.44 -2.41
CA GLU A 131 -1.50 24.84 -2.07
C GLU A 131 -0.08 25.04 -1.53
N ALA A 132 0.47 24.03 -0.84
CA ALA A 132 1.86 23.97 -0.40
C ALA A 132 2.85 23.60 -1.54
N GLY A 133 2.38 23.51 -2.78
CA GLY A 133 3.22 23.24 -3.96
C GLY A 133 3.67 21.78 -4.12
N LYS A 134 3.01 20.83 -3.45
CA LYS A 134 3.38 19.41 -3.46
C LYS A 134 2.52 18.63 -4.46
N HIS A 135 3.09 17.57 -5.04
CA HIS A 135 2.31 16.59 -5.78
C HIS A 135 1.42 15.77 -4.84
N VAL A 136 0.23 15.38 -5.27
CA VAL A 136 -0.71 14.67 -4.39
C VAL A 136 -1.22 13.39 -5.04
N ALA A 137 -1.15 12.30 -4.28
CA ALA A 137 -1.93 11.10 -4.50
C ALA A 137 -2.96 10.98 -3.38
N SER A 138 -4.22 10.71 -3.70
CA SER A 138 -5.30 10.51 -2.72
C SER A 138 -5.79 9.09 -2.78
N ALA A 139 -6.02 8.49 -1.61
CA ALA A 139 -6.80 7.28 -1.48
C ALA A 139 -8.25 7.54 -1.93
N VAL A 140 -8.95 6.44 -2.24
CA VAL A 140 -10.36 6.48 -2.60
C VAL A 140 -11.25 6.41 -1.36
N PRO A 141 -12.42 7.05 -1.35
CA PRO A 141 -12.94 7.98 -2.36
C PRO A 141 -12.22 9.34 -2.29
N ALA A 142 -12.11 10.07 -3.41
CA ALA A 142 -11.43 11.37 -3.43
C ALA A 142 -12.12 12.43 -2.55
N VAL A 143 -13.45 12.33 -2.42
CA VAL A 143 -14.30 13.20 -1.60
C VAL A 143 -15.35 12.35 -0.91
N PHE A 144 -15.70 12.73 0.32
CA PHE A 144 -16.85 12.21 1.03
C PHE A 144 -17.83 13.36 1.30
N GLY A 145 -19.03 13.27 0.72
CA GLY A 145 -20.05 14.32 0.83
C GLY A 145 -21.27 14.02 -0.05
N SER A 146 -22.33 14.78 0.15
CA SER A 146 -23.49 14.79 -0.75
C SER A 146 -23.21 15.69 -1.96
N LEU A 147 -23.73 15.33 -3.12
CA LEU A 147 -23.75 16.20 -4.32
C LEU A 147 -24.97 17.13 -4.34
N GLU A 148 -25.82 17.05 -3.32
CA GLU A 148 -27.01 17.87 -3.12
C GLU A 148 -26.71 19.25 -2.55
#